data_AF-A0A820H739-F1
#
_entry.id   AF-A0A820H739-F1
#
_cell.length_a   1.000
_cell.length_b   1.000
_cell.length_c   1.000
_cell.angle_alpha   90.00
_cell.angle_beta   90.00
_cell.angle_gamma   90.00
#
_symmetry.space_group_name_H-M   'P 1'
#
loop_
_entity.id
_entity.type
_entity.pdbx_description
1 polymer ?
#
loop_
_entity_poly.entity_id
_entity_poly.type
_entity_poly.pdbx_seq_one_letter_code
_entity_poly.pdbx_strand_id
1 'polypeptide(L)'
;NHVDFNGLFKLGEVMGLLQHHDTITGTSPMINIADALQRMHQVEKIGENLTLVLYQHILTQSSAINLSPPLTFCQLNESYCKPLATMDKFSAIIYNPSSVANQLWLRIPVAEQQTIHLDVDTVKKLSIDAQEIGTINLSPIIQSIPIVDKRNQLQELIVRVNIPPLSFQALPFTTLKQSQKVEAILFSNLSCSIENQNYVITVNAQGSITAIKLKSTNKNIDFNQNFGHYTSSSADGVSHQSSGLYVFRPVGTDPPKQVSIKQFYCSKRKGYEEIIQVYSLYVHQTIRLLDNSPYIEFEWTVGRLHRKYD
;
A
#
# COMPACT_ATOMS: atom_id res chain seq x y z
N ASN A 1 -32.28 -6.58 16.14
CA ASN A 1 -31.99 -5.16 15.82
C ASN A 1 -31.24 -4.48 16.95
N HIS A 2 -30.03 -4.95 17.29
CA HIS A 2 -29.12 -4.18 18.14
C HIS A 2 -27.88 -3.88 17.30
N VAL A 3 -27.87 -2.69 16.70
CA VAL A 3 -26.59 -2.07 16.32
C VAL A 3 -25.82 -1.91 17.63
N ASP A 4 -24.58 -2.39 17.68
CA ASP A 4 -23.71 -2.19 18.85
C ASP A 4 -23.30 -0.71 18.93
N PHE A 5 -24.21 0.11 19.44
CA PHE A 5 -23.99 1.54 19.64
C PHE A 5 -22.83 1.78 20.59
N ASN A 6 -22.57 0.89 21.55
CA ASN A 6 -21.43 1.02 22.46
C ASN A 6 -20.11 0.92 21.70
N GLY A 7 -20.00 -0.02 20.75
CA GLY A 7 -18.85 -0.12 19.86
C GLY A 7 -18.64 1.15 19.02
N LEU A 8 -19.71 1.68 18.43
CA LEU A 8 -19.64 2.94 17.66
C LEU A 8 -19.25 4.15 18.53
N PHE A 9 -19.81 4.29 19.74
CA PHE A 9 -19.42 5.34 20.67
C PHE A 9 -17.95 5.21 21.08
N LYS A 10 -17.47 3.98 21.29
CA LYS A 10 -16.07 3.76 21.64
C LYS A 10 -15.12 4.13 20.50
N LEU A 11 -15.50 3.82 19.26
CA LEU A 11 -14.77 4.24 18.08
C LEU A 11 -14.74 5.78 17.98
N GLY A 12 -15.88 6.45 18.21
CA GLY A 12 -15.95 7.91 18.27
C GLY A 12 -15.07 8.54 19.36
N GLU A 13 -15.05 7.97 20.56
CA GLU A 13 -14.21 8.42 21.68
C GLU A 13 -12.72 8.35 21.33
N VAL A 14 -12.27 7.21 20.79
CA VAL A 14 -10.85 7.02 20.42
C VAL A 14 -10.48 7.89 19.23
N MET A 15 -11.34 8.02 18.23
CA MET A 15 -11.09 8.95 17.12
C MET A 15 -10.98 10.39 17.62
N GLY A 16 -11.82 10.81 18.57
CA GLY A 16 -11.71 12.12 19.21
C GLY A 16 -10.37 12.32 19.94
N LEU A 17 -9.91 11.31 20.69
CA LEU A 17 -8.58 11.32 21.33
C LEU A 17 -7.45 11.43 20.30
N LEU A 18 -7.54 10.70 19.19
CA LEU A 18 -6.53 10.73 18.13
C LEU A 18 -6.44 12.11 17.47
N GLN A 19 -7.56 12.83 17.35
CA GLN A 19 -7.58 14.20 16.82
C GLN A 19 -7.10 15.27 17.81
N HIS A 20 -6.79 14.90 19.06
CA HIS A 20 -6.18 15.83 20.00
C HIS A 20 -4.91 16.42 19.39
N HIS A 21 -4.73 17.73 19.53
CA HIS A 21 -3.65 18.48 18.88
C HIS A 21 -2.25 18.07 19.33
N ASP A 22 -2.10 17.32 20.43
CA ASP A 22 -0.82 16.70 20.81
C ASP A 22 -0.68 15.23 20.38
N THR A 23 -1.77 14.59 19.95
CA THR A 23 -1.75 13.18 19.51
C THR A 23 -1.50 13.12 18.00
N ILE A 24 -2.35 13.75 17.19
CA ILE A 24 -2.23 13.71 15.72
C ILE A 24 -0.96 14.39 15.21
N THR A 25 -0.49 15.42 15.90
CA THR A 25 0.75 16.13 15.56
C THR A 25 2.01 15.38 16.04
N GLY A 26 1.86 14.33 16.86
CA GLY A 26 2.97 13.58 17.43
C GLY A 26 3.78 14.35 18.47
N THR A 27 3.21 15.39 19.09
CA THR A 27 3.91 16.26 20.04
C THR A 27 3.76 15.84 21.52
N SER A 28 3.02 14.77 21.78
CA SER A 28 2.93 14.14 23.10
C SER A 28 4.17 13.31 23.46
N PRO A 29 4.41 13.04 24.77
CA PRO A 29 5.35 12.02 25.20
C PRO A 29 5.06 10.65 24.55
N MET A 30 6.11 9.88 24.29
CA MET A 30 6.01 8.56 23.63
C MET A 30 5.02 7.61 24.31
N ILE A 31 4.90 7.65 25.64
CA ILE A 31 3.94 6.82 26.39
C ILE A 31 2.48 7.14 26.05
N ASN A 32 2.16 8.42 25.82
CA ASN A 32 0.80 8.84 25.45
C ASN A 32 0.50 8.44 24.00
N ILE A 33 1.48 8.57 23.11
CA ILE A 33 1.36 8.09 21.72
C ILE A 33 1.16 6.57 21.71
N ALA A 34 1.91 5.82 22.52
CA ALA A 34 1.77 4.37 22.63
C ALA A 34 0.38 3.95 23.15
N ASP A 35 -0.15 4.62 24.18
CA ASP A 35 -1.52 4.38 24.68
C ASP A 35 -2.57 4.70 23.59
N ALA A 36 -2.42 5.81 22.88
CA ALA A 36 -3.32 6.18 21.78
C ALA A 36 -3.32 5.13 20.65
N LEU A 37 -2.15 4.61 20.27
CA LEU A 37 -2.02 3.54 19.28
C LEU A 37 -2.64 2.22 19.77
N GLN A 38 -2.47 1.88 21.05
CA GLN A 38 -3.11 0.70 21.63
C GLN A 38 -4.64 0.81 21.59
N ARG A 39 -5.19 1.98 21.92
CA ARG A 39 -6.64 2.25 21.82
C ARG A 39 -7.12 2.20 20.39
N MET A 40 -6.34 2.74 19.44
CA MET A 40 -6.63 2.66 18.02
C MET A 40 -6.76 1.22 17.55
N HIS A 41 -5.81 0.35 17.93
CA HIS A 41 -5.88 -1.08 17.60
C HIS A 41 -7.10 -1.78 18.21
N GLN A 42 -7.49 -1.42 19.44
CA GLN A 42 -8.71 -1.97 20.05
C GLN A 42 -9.96 -1.59 19.26
N VAL A 43 -10.09 -0.32 18.84
CA VAL A 43 -11.27 0.12 18.08
C VAL A 43 -11.24 -0.33 16.62
N GLU A 44 -10.07 -0.59 16.05
CA GLU A 44 -9.94 -1.28 14.76
C GLU A 44 -10.68 -2.63 14.81
N LYS A 45 -10.46 -3.44 15.85
CA LYS A 45 -11.16 -4.73 16.04
C LYS A 45 -12.66 -4.58 16.24
N ILE A 46 -13.10 -3.51 16.90
CA ILE A 46 -14.52 -3.18 17.00
C ILE A 46 -15.08 -2.84 15.60
N GLY A 47 -14.38 -2.02 14.82
CA GLY A 47 -14.76 -1.65 13.45
C GLY A 47 -14.82 -2.85 12.50
N GLU A 48 -13.86 -3.77 12.58
CA GLU A 48 -13.87 -5.05 11.87
C GLU A 48 -15.16 -5.83 12.19
N ASN A 49 -15.48 -5.99 13.48
CA ASN A 49 -16.67 -6.71 13.93
C ASN A 49 -17.97 -6.05 13.41
N LEU A 50 -18.10 -4.72 13.55
CA LEU A 50 -19.25 -3.96 13.04
C LEU A 50 -19.42 -4.12 11.52
N THR A 51 -18.31 -4.14 10.78
CA THR A 51 -18.32 -4.37 9.33
C THR A 51 -18.84 -5.77 8.99
N LEU A 52 -18.45 -6.79 9.77
CA LEU A 52 -18.97 -8.15 9.61
C LEU A 52 -20.47 -8.25 9.94
N VAL A 53 -20.94 -7.58 10.99
CA VAL A 53 -22.38 -7.49 11.30
C VAL A 53 -23.13 -6.86 10.13
N LEU A 54 -22.62 -5.75 9.59
CA LEU A 54 -23.24 -5.07 8.44
C LEU A 54 -23.31 -6.00 7.23
N TYR A 55 -22.21 -6.66 6.89
CA TYR A 55 -22.14 -7.59 5.77
C TYR A 55 -23.13 -8.76 5.94
N GLN A 56 -23.16 -9.40 7.12
CA GLN A 56 -24.13 -10.45 7.44
C GLN A 56 -25.58 -9.95 7.31
N HIS A 57 -25.86 -8.74 7.78
CA HIS A 57 -27.19 -8.15 7.73
C HIS A 57 -27.63 -7.90 6.28
N ILE A 58 -26.73 -7.42 5.42
CA ILE A 58 -27.00 -7.26 3.99
C ILE A 58 -27.30 -8.62 3.34
N LEU A 59 -26.57 -9.68 3.71
CA LEU A 59 -26.74 -11.00 3.10
C LEU A 59 -28.00 -11.75 3.55
N THR A 60 -28.32 -11.72 4.85
CA THR A 60 -29.34 -12.61 5.43
C THR A 60 -30.39 -11.87 6.26
N GLN A 61 -30.37 -10.54 6.29
CA GLN A 61 -31.20 -9.69 7.15
C GLN A 61 -31.03 -10.00 8.66
N SER A 62 -29.96 -10.70 9.04
CA SER A 62 -29.64 -11.06 10.43
C SER A 62 -28.47 -10.24 10.94
N SER A 63 -28.50 -9.86 12.22
CA SER A 63 -27.36 -9.18 12.88
C SER A 63 -26.44 -10.16 13.62
N ALA A 64 -26.79 -11.44 13.69
CA ALA A 64 -25.93 -12.46 14.31
C ALA A 64 -24.88 -12.94 13.30
N ILE A 65 -23.60 -12.70 13.59
CA ILE A 65 -22.49 -13.12 12.74
C ILE A 65 -22.42 -14.65 12.75
N ASN A 66 -22.93 -15.25 11.67
CA ASN A 66 -22.92 -16.68 11.43
C ASN A 66 -22.41 -16.94 10.01
N LEU A 67 -21.28 -16.30 9.67
CA LEU A 67 -20.64 -16.42 8.38
C LEU A 67 -19.91 -17.77 8.31
N SER A 68 -20.25 -18.57 7.29
CA SER A 68 -19.58 -19.83 6.99
C SER A 68 -19.16 -19.82 5.52
N PRO A 69 -17.85 -19.83 5.20
CA PRO A 69 -16.72 -19.79 6.15
C PRO A 69 -16.59 -18.44 6.88
N PRO A 70 -15.87 -18.38 8.01
CA PRO A 70 -15.62 -17.12 8.71
C PRO A 70 -14.77 -16.18 7.86
N LEU A 71 -15.06 -14.89 7.92
CA LEU A 71 -14.25 -13.85 7.27
C LEU A 71 -13.09 -13.41 8.16
N THR A 72 -12.01 -12.95 7.53
CA THR A 72 -10.83 -12.40 8.21
C THR A 72 -10.34 -11.19 7.43
N PHE A 73 -9.95 -10.14 8.15
CA PHE A 73 -9.35 -8.95 7.55
C PHE A 73 -7.87 -9.16 7.29
N CYS A 74 -7.39 -8.65 6.15
CA CYS A 74 -5.99 -8.73 5.75
C CYS A 74 -5.35 -7.34 5.70
N GLN A 75 -4.08 -7.27 6.11
CA GLN A 75 -3.29 -6.04 6.16
C GLN A 75 -2.47 -5.95 4.86
N LEU A 76 -3.14 -5.56 3.78
CA LEU A 76 -2.56 -5.58 2.43
C LEU A 76 -1.37 -4.61 2.27
N ASN A 77 -1.38 -3.50 3.00
CA ASN A 77 -0.28 -2.52 3.06
C ASN A 77 1.00 -3.08 3.68
N GLU A 78 0.89 -4.09 4.54
CA GLU A 78 2.02 -4.78 5.18
C GLU A 78 2.40 -6.07 4.41
N SER A 79 1.83 -6.25 3.22
CA SER A 79 1.87 -7.49 2.45
C SER A 79 1.56 -8.72 3.32
N TYR A 80 0.54 -8.62 4.20
CA TYR A 80 0.20 -9.66 5.15
C TYR A 80 -1.27 -10.10 5.11
N CYS A 81 -1.50 -11.39 4.82
CA CYS A 81 -2.83 -12.01 4.81
C CYS A 81 -2.77 -13.48 5.22
N LYS A 82 -2.61 -13.76 6.52
CA LYS A 82 -2.29 -15.10 7.07
C LYS A 82 -3.13 -16.27 6.51
N PRO A 83 -4.47 -16.18 6.36
CA PRO A 83 -5.28 -17.35 6.00
C PRO A 83 -5.01 -17.88 4.58
N LEU A 84 -4.56 -17.01 3.67
CA LEU A 84 -4.43 -17.37 2.25
C LEU A 84 -3.32 -18.38 1.98
N ALA A 85 -2.30 -18.47 2.85
CA ALA A 85 -1.17 -19.38 2.64
C ALA A 85 -1.60 -20.85 2.53
N THR A 86 -2.73 -21.23 3.14
CA THR A 86 -3.19 -22.63 3.21
C THR A 86 -4.54 -22.89 2.54
N MET A 87 -5.17 -21.88 1.93
CA MET A 87 -6.52 -21.99 1.37
C MET A 87 -6.49 -22.41 -0.10
N ASP A 88 -7.18 -23.51 -0.42
CA ASP A 88 -7.36 -23.96 -1.82
C ASP A 88 -8.44 -23.15 -2.56
N LYS A 89 -9.39 -22.55 -1.83
CA LYS A 89 -10.42 -21.64 -2.36
C LYS A 89 -10.73 -20.57 -1.34
N PHE A 90 -10.96 -19.35 -1.80
CA PHE A 90 -11.36 -18.23 -0.94
C PHE A 90 -12.19 -17.21 -1.72
N SER A 91 -12.75 -16.23 -1.02
CA SER A 91 -13.36 -15.07 -1.66
C SER A 91 -12.84 -13.79 -1.02
N ALA A 92 -12.37 -12.84 -1.84
CA ALA A 92 -12.05 -11.51 -1.35
C ALA A 92 -13.34 -10.69 -1.33
N ILE A 93 -13.72 -10.20 -0.16
CA ILE A 93 -14.88 -9.34 0.02
C ILE A 93 -14.38 -7.90 0.07
N ILE A 94 -14.81 -7.07 -0.88
CA ILE A 94 -14.40 -5.68 -0.98
C ILE A 94 -15.60 -4.77 -0.79
N TYR A 95 -15.45 -3.77 0.06
CA TYR A 95 -16.47 -2.75 0.31
C TYR A 95 -16.01 -1.42 -0.27
N ASN A 96 -16.87 -0.78 -1.06
CA ASN A 96 -16.67 0.61 -1.47
C ASN A 96 -17.52 1.53 -0.59
N PRO A 97 -16.90 2.26 0.37
CA PRO A 97 -17.63 3.21 1.22
C PRO A 97 -17.97 4.53 0.49
N SER A 98 -17.51 4.71 -0.76
CA SER A 98 -17.76 5.94 -1.52
C SER A 98 -19.15 5.95 -2.15
N SER A 99 -19.72 7.14 -2.31
CA SER A 99 -20.94 7.37 -3.09
C SER A 99 -20.71 7.38 -4.61
N VAL A 100 -19.46 7.18 -5.05
CA VAL A 100 -19.11 7.02 -6.47
C VAL A 100 -18.47 5.65 -6.73
N ALA A 101 -18.63 5.16 -7.96
CA ALA A 101 -17.96 3.95 -8.41
C ALA A 101 -16.45 4.17 -8.42
N ASN A 102 -15.70 3.15 -8.01
CA ASN A 102 -14.23 3.20 -7.97
C ASN A 102 -13.64 2.03 -8.74
N GLN A 103 -12.63 2.31 -9.55
CA GLN A 103 -11.75 1.27 -10.08
C GLN A 103 -10.61 1.04 -9.08
N LEU A 104 -10.51 -0.20 -8.59
CA LEU A 104 -9.50 -0.58 -7.61
C LEU A 104 -8.54 -1.61 -8.21
N TRP A 105 -7.26 -1.40 -7.93
CA TRP A 105 -6.20 -2.37 -8.17
C TRP A 105 -5.89 -3.10 -6.86
N LEU A 106 -6.51 -4.26 -6.69
CA LEU A 106 -6.28 -5.12 -5.54
C LEU A 106 -4.94 -5.83 -5.67
N ARG A 107 -4.12 -5.75 -4.61
CA ARG A 107 -2.88 -6.50 -4.46
C ARG A 107 -3.01 -7.38 -3.24
N ILE A 108 -3.14 -8.67 -3.45
CA ILE A 108 -3.41 -9.64 -2.40
C ILE A 108 -2.13 -10.46 -2.16
N PRO A 109 -1.54 -10.41 -0.96
CA PRO A 109 -0.37 -11.21 -0.61
C PRO A 109 -0.70 -12.70 -0.60
N VAL A 110 0.06 -13.48 -1.35
CA VAL A 110 -0.18 -14.91 -1.55
C VAL A 110 1.12 -15.69 -1.40
N ALA A 111 1.01 -16.99 -1.11
CA ALA A 111 2.19 -17.78 -0.86
C ALA A 111 2.99 -18.09 -2.11
N GLU A 112 4.29 -18.33 -1.91
CA GLU A 112 5.18 -18.65 -3.01
C GLU A 112 4.72 -19.93 -3.73
N GLN A 113 4.89 -19.96 -5.05
CA GLN A 113 4.57 -21.13 -5.89
C GLN A 113 3.08 -21.50 -5.88
N GLN A 114 2.20 -20.56 -5.49
CA GLN A 114 0.77 -20.69 -5.67
C GLN A 114 0.33 -19.90 -6.90
N THR A 115 -0.37 -20.56 -7.81
CA THR A 115 -1.10 -19.86 -8.86
C THR A 115 -2.53 -19.69 -8.38
N ILE A 116 -3.05 -18.46 -8.37
CA ILE A 116 -4.41 -18.20 -7.94
C ILE A 116 -5.18 -17.65 -9.12
N HIS A 117 -6.35 -18.21 -9.37
CA HIS A 117 -7.22 -17.80 -10.46
C HIS A 117 -8.55 -17.28 -9.95
N LEU A 118 -8.99 -16.18 -10.54
CA LEU A 118 -10.35 -15.66 -10.41
C LEU A 118 -11.32 -16.62 -11.10
N ASP A 119 -12.40 -17.00 -10.43
CA ASP A 119 -13.48 -17.76 -11.05
C ASP A 119 -14.30 -16.84 -11.96
N VAL A 120 -13.86 -16.80 -13.23
CA VAL A 120 -14.41 -15.92 -14.28
C VAL A 120 -15.89 -16.25 -14.57
N ASP A 121 -16.30 -17.50 -14.43
CA ASP A 121 -17.69 -17.90 -14.72
C ASP A 121 -18.64 -17.33 -13.66
N THR A 122 -18.24 -17.42 -12.39
CA THR A 122 -19.00 -16.82 -11.29
C THR A 122 -19.03 -15.29 -11.40
N VAL A 123 -17.90 -14.65 -11.70
CA VAL A 123 -17.80 -13.19 -11.89
C VAL A 123 -18.70 -12.71 -13.02
N LYS A 124 -18.70 -13.38 -14.18
CA LYS A 124 -19.58 -13.06 -15.32
C LYS A 124 -21.05 -13.24 -14.97
N LYS A 125 -21.42 -14.35 -14.31
CA LYS A 125 -22.80 -14.62 -13.89
C LYS A 125 -23.32 -13.53 -12.94
N LEU A 126 -22.46 -13.01 -12.08
CA LEU A 126 -22.79 -11.93 -11.14
C LEU A 126 -22.66 -10.53 -11.75
N SER A 127 -22.30 -10.42 -13.05
CA SER A 127 -22.05 -9.15 -13.73
C SER A 127 -21.04 -8.25 -13.01
N ILE A 128 -20.03 -8.86 -12.37
CA ILE A 128 -18.95 -8.15 -11.71
C ILE A 128 -17.88 -7.82 -12.76
N ASP A 129 -17.53 -6.55 -12.87
CA ASP A 129 -16.45 -6.09 -13.73
C ASP A 129 -15.11 -6.23 -12.99
N ALA A 130 -14.53 -7.43 -13.08
CA ALA A 130 -13.24 -7.78 -12.51
C ALA A 130 -12.37 -8.54 -13.51
N GLN A 131 -11.08 -8.24 -13.47
CA GLN A 131 -10.07 -8.84 -14.33
C GLN A 131 -8.85 -9.25 -13.51
N GLU A 132 -8.55 -10.55 -13.51
CA GLU A 132 -7.27 -11.06 -13.04
C GLU A 132 -6.16 -10.61 -14.00
N ILE A 133 -5.15 -10.00 -13.43
CA ILE A 133 -3.96 -9.59 -14.17
C ILE A 133 -2.95 -10.74 -14.13
N GLY A 134 -2.67 -11.24 -12.93
CA GLY A 134 -1.86 -12.42 -12.65
C GLY A 134 -1.22 -12.39 -11.27
N THR A 135 -0.39 -13.39 -10.97
CA THR A 135 0.44 -13.45 -9.77
C THR A 135 1.87 -13.03 -10.09
N ILE A 136 2.44 -12.17 -9.27
CA ILE A 136 3.78 -11.61 -9.50
C ILE A 136 4.63 -11.72 -8.24
N ASN A 137 5.94 -11.98 -8.39
CA ASN A 137 6.87 -11.95 -7.26
C ASN A 137 7.00 -10.52 -6.74
N LEU A 138 6.98 -10.39 -5.41
CA LEU A 138 7.36 -9.17 -4.71
C LEU A 138 8.74 -8.74 -5.16
N SER A 139 8.92 -7.44 -5.34
CA SER A 139 10.22 -6.85 -5.59
C SER A 139 11.24 -7.31 -4.54
N PRO A 140 12.49 -7.61 -4.91
CA PRO A 140 13.55 -7.99 -3.96
C PRO A 140 13.71 -7.02 -2.79
N ILE A 141 13.35 -5.75 -2.98
CA ILE A 141 13.38 -4.74 -1.92
C ILE A 141 12.28 -4.97 -0.90
N ILE A 142 11.05 -5.26 -1.33
CA ILE A 142 9.94 -5.56 -0.40
C ILE A 142 10.31 -6.78 0.44
N GLN A 143 10.94 -7.79 -0.18
CA GLN A 143 11.48 -8.96 0.52
C GLN A 143 12.59 -8.61 1.52
N SER A 144 13.27 -7.47 1.37
CA SER A 144 14.31 -7.00 2.30
C SER A 144 13.74 -6.31 3.55
N ILE A 145 12.49 -5.86 3.51
CA ILE A 145 11.83 -5.16 4.63
C ILE A 145 11.66 -6.13 5.80
N PRO A 146 12.09 -5.78 7.04
CA PRO A 146 12.03 -6.69 8.19
C PRO A 146 10.62 -7.13 8.61
N ILE A 147 9.58 -6.34 8.31
CA ILE A 147 8.20 -6.63 8.73
C ILE A 147 7.48 -7.61 7.80
N VAL A 148 7.97 -7.77 6.56
CA VAL A 148 7.39 -8.71 5.60
C VAL A 148 7.66 -10.13 6.09
N ASP A 149 6.60 -10.92 6.29
CA ASP A 149 6.74 -12.32 6.68
C ASP A 149 7.28 -13.14 5.51
N LYS A 150 8.62 -13.17 5.43
CA LYS A 150 9.38 -13.86 4.38
C LYS A 150 9.12 -15.36 4.33
N ARG A 151 8.47 -15.92 5.35
CA ARG A 151 8.24 -17.36 5.45
C ARG A 151 7.08 -17.84 4.60
N ASN A 152 6.16 -16.96 4.17
CA ASN A 152 4.93 -17.43 3.52
C ASN A 152 4.32 -16.54 2.44
N GLN A 153 4.77 -15.30 2.17
CA GLN A 153 4.07 -14.39 1.22
C GLN A 153 5.04 -13.57 0.37
N LEU A 154 5.65 -14.23 -0.63
CA LEU A 154 6.63 -13.61 -1.53
C LEU A 154 6.02 -13.18 -2.88
N GLN A 155 4.71 -13.36 -3.04
CA GLN A 155 3.98 -13.06 -4.27
C GLN A 155 2.76 -12.19 -3.97
N GLU A 156 2.33 -11.43 -4.97
CA GLU A 156 1.09 -10.68 -4.95
C GLU A 156 0.21 -11.10 -6.12
N LEU A 157 -1.04 -11.42 -5.84
CA LEU A 157 -2.10 -11.56 -6.83
C LEU A 157 -2.65 -10.16 -7.14
N ILE A 158 -2.66 -9.82 -8.43
CA ILE A 158 -3.10 -8.52 -8.92
C ILE A 158 -4.44 -8.67 -9.64
N VAL A 159 -5.44 -7.93 -9.17
CA VAL A 159 -6.80 -7.94 -9.73
C VAL A 159 -7.29 -6.51 -9.89
N ARG A 160 -7.80 -6.20 -11.07
CA ARG A 160 -8.50 -4.93 -11.32
C ARG A 160 -10.00 -5.16 -11.18
N VAL A 161 -10.69 -4.32 -10.42
CA VAL A 161 -12.13 -4.43 -10.21
C VAL A 161 -12.81 -3.07 -10.20
N ASN A 162 -13.96 -2.95 -10.83
CA ASN A 162 -14.83 -1.78 -10.75
C ASN A 162 -15.94 -2.03 -9.73
N ILE A 163 -15.91 -1.27 -8.63
CA ILE A 163 -16.79 -1.46 -7.48
C ILE A 163 -17.82 -0.32 -7.43
N PRO A 164 -19.14 -0.61 -7.49
CA PRO A 164 -20.20 0.38 -7.43
C PRO A 164 -20.21 1.19 -6.12
N PRO A 165 -20.88 2.35 -6.09
CA PRO A 165 -21.10 3.12 -4.88
C PRO A 165 -21.69 2.29 -3.73
N LEU A 166 -21.21 2.53 -2.50
CA LEU A 166 -21.80 2.02 -1.25
C LEU A 166 -22.13 0.52 -1.28
N SER A 167 -21.25 -0.29 -1.87
CA SER A 167 -21.53 -1.68 -2.19
C SER A 167 -20.44 -2.64 -1.74
N PHE A 168 -20.83 -3.89 -1.49
CA PHE A 168 -19.93 -5.01 -1.34
C PHE A 168 -19.84 -5.81 -2.63
N GLN A 169 -18.63 -6.27 -2.98
CA GLN A 169 -18.39 -7.25 -4.03
C GLN A 169 -17.58 -8.42 -3.49
N ALA A 170 -17.97 -9.62 -3.89
CA ALA A 170 -17.26 -10.85 -3.55
C ALA A 170 -16.56 -11.40 -4.79
N LEU A 171 -15.23 -11.48 -4.75
CA LEU A 171 -14.41 -12.03 -5.82
C LEU A 171 -13.96 -13.44 -5.43
N PRO A 172 -14.49 -14.50 -6.07
CA PRO A 172 -14.11 -15.88 -5.79
C PRO A 172 -12.80 -16.28 -6.47
N PHE A 173 -11.94 -16.95 -5.72
CA PHE A 173 -10.63 -17.42 -6.17
C PHE A 173 -10.43 -18.90 -5.88
N THR A 174 -9.69 -19.57 -6.77
CA THR A 174 -9.19 -20.92 -6.58
C THR A 174 -7.67 -20.94 -6.67
N THR A 175 -7.04 -21.57 -5.70
CA THR A 175 -5.60 -21.76 -5.63
C THR A 175 -5.24 -23.10 -6.26
N LEU A 176 -4.31 -23.07 -7.21
CA LEU A 176 -3.67 -24.24 -7.79
C LEU A 176 -2.25 -24.33 -7.25
N LYS A 177 -1.93 -25.46 -6.63
CA LYS A 177 -0.56 -25.80 -6.20
C LYS A 177 0.26 -26.24 -7.41
N GLN A 178 0.61 -25.29 -8.26
CA GLN A 178 1.49 -25.50 -9.40
C GLN A 178 2.58 -24.43 -9.38
N SER A 179 3.82 -24.89 -9.55
CA SER A 179 4.96 -24.02 -9.79
C SER A 179 4.77 -23.32 -11.14
N GLN A 180 4.31 -22.06 -11.10
CA GLN A 180 4.40 -21.19 -12.26
C GLN A 180 5.82 -20.65 -12.38
N LYS A 181 6.35 -20.66 -13.61
CA LYS A 181 7.49 -19.81 -13.96
C LYS A 181 7.02 -18.36 -13.87
N VAL A 182 7.33 -17.72 -12.75
CA VAL A 182 7.10 -16.28 -12.60
C VAL A 182 7.99 -15.55 -13.59
N GLU A 183 7.41 -14.59 -14.32
CA GLU A 183 8.18 -13.72 -15.21
C GLU A 183 9.31 -13.06 -14.43
N ALA A 184 10.54 -13.28 -14.89
CA ALA A 184 11.72 -12.74 -14.25
C ALA A 184 11.71 -11.22 -14.32
N ILE A 185 12.05 -10.56 -13.21
CA ILE A 185 12.32 -9.13 -13.19
C ILE A 185 13.57 -8.90 -14.04
N LEU A 186 13.42 -8.20 -15.16
CA LEU A 186 14.55 -7.85 -16.02
C LEU A 186 15.35 -6.71 -15.36
N PHE A 187 16.59 -7.02 -14.99
CA PHE A 187 17.54 -6.02 -14.50
C PHE A 187 18.05 -5.20 -15.69
N SER A 188 17.86 -3.88 -15.68
CA SER A 188 18.55 -2.98 -16.64
C SER A 188 19.50 -2.06 -15.89
N ASN A 189 20.80 -2.21 -16.12
CA ASN A 189 21.83 -1.27 -15.64
C ASN A 189 22.03 -0.08 -16.62
N LEU A 190 21.02 0.22 -17.44
CA LEU A 190 21.01 1.28 -18.45
C LEU A 190 19.73 2.09 -18.27
N SER A 191 19.68 3.30 -18.86
CA SER A 191 18.46 4.11 -18.89
C SER A 191 17.25 3.27 -19.32
N CYS A 192 16.15 3.36 -18.56
CA CYS A 192 14.92 2.64 -18.86
C CYS A 192 13.73 3.60 -18.89
N SER A 193 12.63 3.14 -19.45
CA SER A 193 11.37 3.87 -19.42
C SER A 193 10.23 2.91 -19.11
N ILE A 194 9.24 3.44 -18.39
CA ILE A 194 7.97 2.79 -18.19
C ILE A 194 6.86 3.59 -18.84
N GLU A 195 5.79 2.94 -19.28
CA GLU A 195 4.66 3.59 -19.92
C GLU A 195 3.32 2.94 -19.58
N ASN A 196 2.26 3.76 -19.64
CA ASN A 196 0.88 3.30 -19.77
C ASN A 196 0.19 4.11 -20.88
N GLN A 197 -1.13 4.09 -20.95
CA GLN A 197 -1.92 4.78 -21.98
C GLN A 197 -1.84 6.32 -21.85
N ASN A 198 -1.48 6.84 -20.67
CA ASN A 198 -1.47 8.27 -20.35
C ASN A 198 -0.06 8.87 -20.27
N TYR A 199 0.92 8.10 -19.78
CA TYR A 199 2.25 8.61 -19.42
C TYR A 199 3.39 7.75 -19.98
N VAL A 200 4.55 8.38 -20.20
CA VAL A 200 5.86 7.71 -20.27
C VAL A 200 6.77 8.36 -19.24
N ILE A 201 7.41 7.57 -18.38
CA ILE A 201 8.41 8.03 -17.41
C ILE A 201 9.77 7.55 -17.88
N THR A 202 10.73 8.47 -18.01
CA THR A 202 12.10 8.14 -18.42
C THR A 202 13.06 8.27 -17.24
N VAL A 203 13.96 7.30 -17.13
CA VAL A 203 14.96 7.19 -16.07
C VAL A 203 16.35 7.16 -16.68
N ASN A 204 17.28 7.94 -16.12
CA ASN A 204 18.67 7.95 -16.57
C ASN A 204 19.48 6.75 -16.03
N ALA A 205 20.76 6.67 -16.40
CA ALA A 205 21.65 5.60 -15.95
C ALA A 205 21.92 5.62 -14.43
N GLN A 206 21.61 6.72 -13.73
CA GLN A 206 21.70 6.85 -12.28
C GLN A 206 20.40 6.47 -11.56
N GLY A 207 19.37 6.03 -12.30
CA GLY A 207 18.07 5.67 -11.73
C GLY A 207 17.16 6.86 -11.45
N SER A 208 17.58 8.10 -11.73
CA SER A 208 16.77 9.30 -11.51
C SER A 208 15.77 9.52 -12.65
N ILE A 209 14.55 9.93 -12.30
CA ILE A 209 13.58 10.40 -13.29
C ILE A 209 14.14 11.67 -13.93
N THR A 210 14.05 11.74 -15.25
CA THR A 210 14.46 12.93 -16.01
C THR A 210 13.29 13.60 -16.69
N ALA A 211 12.28 12.84 -17.10
CA ALA A 211 11.13 13.38 -17.79
C ALA A 211 9.86 12.54 -17.60
N ILE A 212 8.72 13.22 -17.63
CA ILE A 212 7.39 12.63 -17.73
C ILE A 212 6.76 13.15 -19.03
N LYS A 213 6.45 12.24 -19.96
CA LYS A 213 5.73 12.56 -21.19
C LYS A 213 4.23 12.35 -20.99
N LEU A 214 3.45 13.38 -21.22
CA LEU A 214 1.99 13.30 -21.34
C LEU A 214 1.64 12.83 -22.75
N LYS A 215 1.06 11.62 -22.88
CA LYS A 215 0.71 11.06 -24.20
C LYS A 215 -0.42 11.83 -24.89
N SER A 216 -1.41 12.30 -24.12
CA SER A 216 -2.56 13.05 -24.65
C SER A 216 -2.18 14.33 -25.39
N THR A 217 -1.16 15.04 -24.95
CA THR A 217 -0.69 16.30 -25.55
C THR A 217 0.66 16.19 -26.22
N ASN A 218 1.26 14.98 -26.24
CA ASN A 218 2.64 14.74 -26.67
C ASN A 218 3.68 15.68 -26.02
N LYS A 219 3.40 16.19 -24.81
CA LYS A 219 4.25 17.16 -24.11
C LYS A 219 5.24 16.40 -23.21
N ASN A 220 6.52 16.73 -23.30
CA ASN A 220 7.52 16.24 -22.37
C ASN A 220 7.72 17.26 -21.25
N ILE A 221 7.69 16.81 -20.00
CA ILE A 221 7.88 17.64 -18.82
C ILE A 221 9.19 17.20 -18.18
N ASP A 222 10.16 18.11 -18.08
CA ASP A 222 11.37 17.88 -17.31
C ASP A 222 10.99 17.71 -15.84
N PHE A 223 11.30 16.55 -15.28
CA PHE A 223 10.86 16.18 -13.95
C PHE A 223 11.98 15.43 -13.23
N ASN A 224 12.37 15.95 -12.07
CA ASN A 224 13.32 15.30 -11.17
C ASN A 224 12.68 15.15 -9.80
N GLN A 225 12.80 13.96 -9.22
CA GLN A 225 12.43 13.70 -7.84
C GLN A 225 13.54 12.91 -7.18
N ASN A 226 13.86 13.30 -5.94
CA ASN A 226 14.86 12.65 -5.11
C ASN A 226 14.42 12.69 -3.64
N PHE A 227 14.97 11.80 -2.81
CA PHE A 227 14.92 11.93 -1.36
C PHE A 227 16.04 12.84 -0.88
N GLY A 228 15.74 13.60 0.17
CA GLY A 228 16.73 14.40 0.88
C GLY A 228 16.41 14.46 2.37
N HIS A 229 17.40 14.80 3.17
CA HIS A 229 17.23 15.01 4.60
C HIS A 229 17.83 16.33 5.05
N TYR A 230 17.29 16.85 6.15
CA TYR A 230 17.88 17.97 6.87
C TYR A 230 18.61 17.46 8.11
N THR A 231 19.78 18.02 8.39
CA THR A 231 20.47 17.77 9.67
C THR A 231 19.79 18.61 10.74
N SER A 232 19.28 17.98 11.80
CA SER A 232 18.65 18.70 12.94
C SER A 232 19.65 19.56 13.71
N SER A 233 19.32 20.84 13.95
CA SER A 233 20.13 21.71 14.79
C SER A 233 20.02 21.31 16.27
N SER A 234 21.14 21.30 16.98
CA SER A 234 21.26 21.00 18.42
C SER A 234 21.60 22.24 19.25
N ALA A 235 21.10 23.41 18.84
CA ALA A 235 21.56 24.74 19.26
C ALA A 235 22.97 25.10 18.72
N ASP A 236 23.20 26.39 18.54
CA ASP A 236 24.47 26.95 18.07
C ASP A 236 24.71 28.34 18.68
N GLY A 237 25.80 29.01 18.28
CA GLY A 237 26.14 30.35 18.77
C GLY A 237 25.17 31.46 18.35
N VAL A 238 24.18 31.17 17.49
CA VAL A 238 23.18 32.12 17.00
C VAL A 238 21.86 31.95 17.78
N SER A 239 21.48 30.72 18.09
CA SER A 239 20.25 30.45 18.86
C SER A 239 20.36 29.15 19.64
N HIS A 240 19.83 29.18 20.87
CA HIS A 240 19.68 28.01 21.74
C HIS A 240 18.52 27.08 21.32
N GLN A 241 17.74 27.45 20.30
CA GLN A 241 16.61 26.65 19.83
C GLN A 241 17.09 25.39 19.08
N SER A 242 16.84 24.20 19.60
CA SER A 242 17.08 22.95 18.85
C SER A 242 15.87 22.58 17.98
N SER A 243 16.06 21.72 16.97
CA SER A 243 14.94 21.05 16.31
C SER A 243 14.37 19.96 17.22
N GLY A 244 13.06 19.72 17.14
CA GLY A 244 12.37 18.70 17.95
C GLY A 244 10.94 18.46 17.45
N LEU A 245 10.08 17.95 18.32
CA LEU A 245 8.69 17.59 17.98
C LEU A 245 7.88 18.78 17.42
N TYR A 246 8.10 19.97 17.96
CA TYR A 246 7.37 21.19 17.58
C TYR A 246 8.11 22.05 16.55
N VAL A 247 9.45 22.05 16.63
CA VAL A 247 10.28 23.02 15.91
C VAL A 247 11.12 22.31 14.87
N PHE A 248 10.91 22.68 13.61
CA PHE A 248 11.78 22.31 12.51
C PHE A 248 12.87 23.37 12.33
N ARG A 249 14.11 23.06 12.78
CA ARG A 249 15.29 23.92 12.62
C ARG A 249 16.45 23.13 12.02
N PRO A 250 16.66 23.17 10.70
CA PRO A 250 17.80 22.51 10.07
C PRO A 250 19.11 23.25 10.36
N VAL A 251 20.23 22.53 10.26
CA VAL A 251 21.59 23.11 10.20
C VAL A 251 21.86 23.55 8.76
N GLY A 252 22.32 24.79 8.59
CA GLY A 252 22.61 25.37 7.28
C GLY A 252 21.36 25.90 6.57
N THR A 253 21.44 26.02 5.25
CA THR A 253 20.36 26.54 4.39
C THR A 253 19.87 25.48 3.40
N ASP A 254 18.66 25.69 2.89
CA ASP A 254 18.02 25.00 1.75
C ASP A 254 18.97 24.96 0.53
N PRO A 255 19.10 23.84 -0.22
CA PRO A 255 18.28 22.62 -0.22
C PRO A 255 18.74 21.48 0.72
N PRO A 256 17.84 20.51 1.00
CA PRO A 256 18.18 19.35 1.82
C PRO A 256 19.31 18.54 1.17
N LYS A 257 20.11 17.87 2.01
CA LYS A 257 21.15 16.96 1.54
C LYS A 257 20.48 15.79 0.82
N GLN A 258 20.73 15.68 -0.48
CA GLN A 258 20.15 14.63 -1.32
C GLN A 258 20.73 13.26 -0.99
N VAL A 259 19.89 12.24 -1.09
CA VAL A 259 20.29 10.84 -0.94
C VAL A 259 20.51 10.26 -2.33
N SER A 260 21.64 9.62 -2.57
CA SER A 260 21.91 9.03 -3.88
C SER A 260 21.18 7.69 -4.06
N ILE A 261 20.62 7.48 -5.24
CA ILE A 261 20.12 6.16 -5.66
C ILE A 261 21.34 5.23 -5.79
N LYS A 262 21.26 4.07 -5.13
CA LYS A 262 22.30 3.02 -5.15
C LYS A 262 22.03 1.99 -6.21
N GLN A 263 20.77 1.60 -6.38
CA GLN A 263 20.31 0.61 -7.35
C GLN A 263 18.91 0.99 -7.81
N PHE A 264 18.57 0.65 -9.05
CA PHE A 264 17.22 0.77 -9.54
C PHE A 264 16.88 -0.38 -10.50
N TYR A 265 15.58 -0.61 -10.68
CA TYR A 265 15.05 -1.66 -11.55
C TYR A 265 13.83 -1.13 -12.29
N CYS A 266 13.70 -1.50 -13.55
CA CYS A 266 12.47 -1.33 -14.32
C CYS A 266 11.83 -2.70 -14.51
N SER A 267 10.55 -2.84 -14.15
CA SER A 267 9.79 -4.06 -14.40
C SER A 267 8.57 -3.72 -15.26
N LYS A 268 8.44 -4.42 -16.38
CA LYS A 268 7.27 -4.36 -17.24
C LYS A 268 6.49 -5.64 -17.05
N ARG A 269 5.26 -5.54 -16.58
CA ARG A 269 4.40 -6.68 -16.27
C ARG A 269 3.06 -6.48 -16.96
N LYS A 270 2.29 -7.56 -17.10
CA LYS A 270 0.89 -7.43 -17.50
C LYS A 270 0.16 -6.56 -16.48
N GLY A 271 -0.62 -5.57 -16.93
CA GLY A 271 -1.41 -4.70 -16.07
C GLY A 271 -0.69 -3.45 -15.56
N TYR A 272 0.63 -3.45 -15.43
CA TYR A 272 1.38 -2.27 -14.99
C TYR A 272 2.88 -2.37 -15.25
N GLU A 273 3.52 -1.21 -15.27
CA GLU A 273 4.96 -1.08 -15.30
C GLU A 273 5.45 -0.30 -14.07
N GLU A 274 6.61 -0.66 -13.54
CA GLU A 274 7.16 -0.08 -12.32
C GLU A 274 8.65 0.24 -12.43
N ILE A 275 9.06 1.35 -11.79
CA ILE A 275 10.44 1.68 -11.48
C ILE A 275 10.62 1.52 -10.00
N ILE A 276 11.68 0.85 -9.59
CA ILE A 276 11.97 0.59 -8.20
C ILE A 276 13.34 1.21 -7.90
N GLN A 277 13.41 2.14 -6.95
CA GLN A 277 14.64 2.85 -6.57
C GLN A 277 15.05 2.48 -5.13
N VAL A 278 16.30 2.04 -4.98
CA VAL A 278 16.96 1.78 -3.69
C VAL A 278 17.88 2.94 -3.36
N TYR A 279 17.62 3.65 -2.27
CA TYR A 279 18.52 4.68 -1.74
C TYR A 279 19.38 4.14 -0.59
N SER A 280 18.79 3.30 0.25
CA SER A 280 19.47 2.56 1.32
C SER A 280 18.64 1.35 1.75
N LEU A 281 19.12 0.58 2.74
CA LEU A 281 18.34 -0.49 3.38
C LEU A 281 17.01 0.00 3.98
N TYR A 282 16.88 1.30 4.24
CA TYR A 282 15.71 1.86 4.91
C TYR A 282 14.97 2.92 4.11
N VAL A 283 15.45 3.26 2.91
CA VAL A 283 14.81 4.25 2.05
C VAL A 283 14.72 3.64 0.66
N HIS A 284 13.50 3.38 0.23
CA HIS A 284 13.19 2.88 -1.10
C HIS A 284 11.86 3.42 -1.58
N GLN A 285 11.70 3.39 -2.90
CA GLN A 285 10.52 3.89 -3.58
C GLN A 285 10.18 2.99 -4.76
N THR A 286 8.88 2.80 -4.96
CA THR A 286 8.32 2.17 -6.15
C THR A 286 7.43 3.18 -6.86
N ILE A 287 7.71 3.43 -8.12
CA ILE A 287 6.95 4.31 -9.01
C ILE A 287 6.20 3.43 -9.98
N ARG A 288 4.87 3.51 -10.04
CA ARG A 288 4.06 2.62 -10.88
C ARG A 288 3.17 3.38 -11.84
N LEU A 289 3.08 2.83 -13.05
CA LEU A 289 2.09 3.17 -14.05
C LEU A 289 1.17 1.97 -14.22
N LEU A 290 -0.01 2.06 -13.63
CA LEU A 290 -1.06 1.07 -13.79
C LEU A 290 -1.77 1.26 -15.13
N ASP A 291 -2.17 0.16 -15.77
CA ASP A 291 -2.91 0.21 -17.03
C ASP A 291 -4.23 0.96 -16.87
N ASN A 292 -4.49 1.88 -17.80
CA ASN A 292 -5.67 2.73 -17.87
C ASN A 292 -5.83 3.71 -16.68
N SER A 293 -4.86 3.80 -15.78
CA SER A 293 -4.91 4.76 -14.68
C SER A 293 -4.42 6.15 -15.12
N PRO A 294 -5.16 7.23 -14.81
CA PRO A 294 -4.81 8.60 -15.17
C PRO A 294 -3.86 9.26 -14.17
N TYR A 295 -3.12 8.48 -13.37
CA TYR A 295 -2.20 8.96 -12.35
C TYR A 295 -0.92 8.11 -12.31
N ILE A 296 0.10 8.62 -11.62
CA ILE A 296 1.37 7.96 -11.37
C ILE A 296 1.42 7.65 -9.86
N GLU A 297 1.64 6.40 -9.48
CA GLU A 297 1.78 6.03 -8.07
C GLU A 297 3.24 6.19 -7.63
N PHE A 298 3.48 6.95 -6.57
CA PHE A 298 4.74 6.98 -5.86
C PHE A 298 4.51 6.37 -4.47
N GLU A 299 5.00 5.16 -4.27
CA GLU A 299 4.96 4.48 -2.98
C GLU A 299 6.36 4.47 -2.39
N TRP A 300 6.52 4.90 -1.15
CA TRP A 300 7.81 4.95 -0.48
C TRP A 300 7.76 4.32 0.89
N THR A 301 8.90 3.75 1.28
CA THR A 301 9.13 3.28 2.63
C THR A 301 10.36 3.99 3.17
N VAL A 302 10.19 4.63 4.32
CA VAL A 302 11.27 5.26 5.07
C VAL A 302 11.27 4.65 6.47
N GLY A 303 12.36 3.99 6.83
CA GLY A 303 12.52 3.30 8.10
C GLY A 303 13.83 3.68 8.81
N ARG A 304 13.94 3.26 10.07
CA ARG A 304 15.15 3.34 10.91
C ARG A 304 16.06 4.54 10.60
N LEU A 305 15.54 5.73 10.89
CA LEU A 305 16.28 6.97 10.78
C LEU A 305 17.36 7.01 11.88
N HIS A 306 18.54 6.44 11.58
CA HIS A 306 19.67 6.47 12.50
C HIS A 306 20.26 7.89 12.55
N ARG A 307 20.67 8.34 13.74
CA ARG A 307 21.40 9.62 13.90
C ARG A 307 22.77 9.64 13.21
N LYS A 308 23.31 8.48 12.86
CA LYS A 308 24.57 8.33 12.14
C LYS A 308 24.29 7.70 10.77
N TYR A 309 24.00 8.54 9.79
CA TYR A 309 24.17 8.18 8.40
C TYR A 309 25.59 8.61 8.00
N ASP A 310 26.56 7.79 8.40
CA ASP A 310 27.92 7.77 7.85
C ASP A 310 28.12 6.43 7.14
#